data_AF-A0AAF0M4F1-F1
#
_entry.id   AF-A0AAF0M4F1-F1
#
_cell.length_a   1.000
_cell.length_b   1.000
_cell.length_c   1.000
_cell.angle_alpha   90.00
_cell.angle_beta   90.00
_cell.angle_gamma   90.00
#
_symmetry.space_group_name_H-M   'P 1'
#
loop_
_entity.id
_entity.type
_entity.pdbx_description
1 polymer ?
#
loop_
_entity_poly.entity_id
_entity_poly.type
_entity_poly.pdbx_seq_one_letter_code
_entity_poly.pdbx_strand_id
1 'polypeptide(L)'
;MSDRQWVQDIRDQQTILSLPFGLGWTIDITQTLVTLAAAGMPAKVEAFDRLRFEDGRSGFLSTPNPTATINDDGTPAERTEDLIVLPGGSEGGALSLARRYPDLVVVNGKRQRVWADGRQVHGSSMERDATPGWRTVFAIARTIALHGGGTHSIADRIGIPADDVRAAMPALGTHVFHTPIGWEAADRPVLCDWALAAYPGAGGVRTCWRRDTTIDEQADQLIRLGGVMSDRWAAQQSGVFVPPNRLTAFFAQHPDMHTLGYEPATVNDATVSVVIPQDTTVLASAEGCCTDNFITAHVIYADSYADVNTDAVNALRQLLHSQSDLAHDLRWHPSNGSGEGGVG
;
A
#
# COMPACT_ATOMS: atom_id res chain seq x y z
N MET A 1 19.70 11.29 14.65
CA MET A 1 19.13 9.93 14.75
C MET A 1 18.01 9.85 15.81
N SER A 2 17.08 10.81 15.92
CA SER A 2 15.98 10.72 16.91
C SER A 2 14.55 10.80 16.36
N ASP A 3 14.32 11.18 15.10
CA ASP A 3 12.97 11.65 14.73
C ASP A 3 12.09 10.60 14.03
N ARG A 4 12.64 9.42 13.74
CA ARG A 4 11.89 8.22 13.26
C ARG A 4 11.96 7.03 14.22
N GLN A 5 12.56 7.20 15.40
CA GLN A 5 12.73 6.11 16.36
C GLN A 5 11.37 5.50 16.75
N TRP A 6 10.35 6.33 16.89
CA TRP A 6 8.99 5.91 17.20
C TRP A 6 8.41 4.91 16.17
N VAL A 7 8.76 5.03 14.88
CA VAL A 7 8.31 4.08 13.84
C VAL A 7 8.94 2.71 14.09
N GLN A 8 10.23 2.68 14.40
CA GLN A 8 10.95 1.43 14.67
C GLN A 8 10.48 0.80 15.98
N ASP A 9 10.32 1.61 17.03
CA ASP A 9 9.82 1.15 18.32
C ASP A 9 8.45 0.49 18.18
N ILE A 10 7.52 1.12 17.46
CA ILE A 10 6.19 0.54 17.21
C ILE A 10 6.30 -0.71 16.33
N ARG A 11 7.12 -0.72 15.28
CA ARG A 11 7.30 -1.92 14.43
C ARG A 11 7.87 -3.10 15.19
N ASP A 12 8.79 -2.86 16.12
CA ASP A 12 9.43 -3.87 16.95
C ASP A 12 8.49 -4.38 18.06
N GLN A 13 7.64 -3.51 18.59
CA GLN A 13 6.72 -3.81 19.68
C GLN A 13 5.35 -4.34 19.20
N GLN A 14 4.93 -4.03 17.97
CA GLN A 14 3.61 -4.44 17.52
C GLN A 14 3.52 -5.96 17.41
N THR A 15 2.55 -6.52 18.10
CA THR A 15 2.26 -7.96 18.13
C THR A 15 0.94 -8.31 17.46
N ILE A 16 0.22 -7.29 16.95
CA ILE A 16 -1.11 -7.44 16.35
C ILE A 16 -1.04 -8.32 15.10
N LEU A 17 -0.04 -8.09 14.25
CA LEU A 17 0.10 -8.79 12.99
C LEU A 17 1.52 -9.33 12.81
N SER A 18 1.59 -10.58 12.35
CA SER A 18 2.79 -11.19 11.84
C SER A 18 3.04 -10.64 10.44
N LEU A 19 4.04 -9.76 10.28
CA LEU A 19 4.38 -9.14 9.00
C LEU A 19 5.82 -9.51 8.61
N PRO A 20 6.05 -10.28 7.53
CA PRO A 20 7.40 -10.63 7.08
C PRO A 20 8.18 -9.41 6.60
N PHE A 21 9.50 -9.53 6.67
CA PHE A 21 10.41 -8.55 6.08
C PHE A 21 10.19 -8.42 4.57
N GLY A 22 10.03 -7.19 4.08
CA GLY A 22 9.77 -6.92 2.66
C GLY A 22 8.31 -7.02 2.24
N LEU A 23 7.38 -7.38 3.15
CA LEU A 23 5.95 -7.23 2.89
C LEU A 23 5.62 -5.76 2.58
N GLY A 24 4.72 -5.53 1.62
CA GLY A 24 4.24 -4.19 1.27
C GLY A 24 5.20 -3.38 0.37
N TRP A 25 6.35 -3.94 -0.01
CA TRP A 25 7.26 -3.32 -0.96
C TRP A 25 6.75 -3.48 -2.39
N THR A 26 6.82 -2.41 -3.18
CA THR A 26 6.58 -2.46 -4.62
C THR A 26 7.83 -2.91 -5.35
N ILE A 27 7.66 -3.73 -6.39
CA ILE A 27 8.76 -4.10 -7.29
C ILE A 27 8.79 -3.13 -8.45
N ASP A 28 9.96 -2.55 -8.72
CA ASP A 28 10.18 -1.84 -9.96
C ASP A 28 10.36 -2.83 -11.12
N ILE A 29 9.42 -2.82 -12.07
CA ILE A 29 9.47 -3.65 -13.26
C ILE A 29 9.77 -2.87 -14.54
N THR A 30 10.15 -1.60 -14.44
CA THR A 30 10.40 -0.73 -15.60
C THR A 30 11.40 -1.34 -16.56
N GLN A 31 12.56 -1.77 -16.05
CA GLN A 31 13.60 -2.38 -16.89
C GLN A 31 13.21 -3.78 -17.38
N THR A 32 12.37 -4.50 -16.65
CA THR A 32 11.80 -5.76 -17.13
C THR A 32 10.94 -5.53 -18.37
N LEU A 33 10.05 -4.53 -18.35
CA LEU A 33 9.20 -4.19 -19.50
C LEU A 33 10.03 -3.69 -20.70
N VAL A 34 11.03 -2.83 -20.46
CA VAL A 34 11.95 -2.35 -21.50
C VAL A 34 12.70 -3.52 -22.15
N THR A 35 13.21 -4.46 -21.34
CA THR A 35 13.95 -5.62 -21.85
C THR A 35 13.05 -6.57 -22.65
N LEU A 36 11.81 -6.80 -22.18
CA LEU A 36 10.82 -7.61 -22.87
C LEU A 36 10.46 -7.01 -24.25
N ALA A 37 10.21 -5.69 -24.31
CA ALA A 37 9.93 -5.01 -25.56
C ALA A 37 11.13 -5.08 -26.54
N ALA A 38 12.36 -4.87 -26.04
CA ALA A 38 13.57 -5.01 -26.86
C ALA A 38 13.78 -6.43 -27.41
N ALA A 39 13.27 -7.44 -26.71
CA ALA A 39 13.27 -8.83 -27.15
C ALA A 39 12.10 -9.20 -28.09
N GLY A 40 11.28 -8.22 -28.50
CA GLY A 40 10.11 -8.45 -29.36
C GLY A 40 8.92 -9.09 -28.65
N MET A 41 8.88 -9.01 -27.31
CA MET A 41 7.79 -9.52 -26.47
C MET A 41 7.20 -8.40 -25.60
N PRO A 42 6.70 -7.30 -26.19
CA PRO A 42 6.11 -6.22 -25.42
C PRO A 42 4.95 -6.73 -24.56
N ALA A 43 4.87 -6.21 -23.34
CA ALA A 43 3.86 -6.56 -22.36
C ALA A 43 3.37 -5.33 -21.61
N LYS A 44 2.10 -5.37 -21.19
CA LYS A 44 1.45 -4.35 -20.36
C LYS A 44 1.13 -4.93 -18.99
N VAL A 45 1.15 -4.09 -17.96
CA VAL A 45 0.77 -4.48 -16.60
C VAL A 45 -0.75 -4.56 -16.52
N GLU A 46 -1.28 -5.76 -16.29
CA GLU A 46 -2.73 -5.98 -16.18
C GLU A 46 -3.19 -5.90 -14.71
N ALA A 47 -2.38 -6.46 -13.81
CA ALA A 47 -2.57 -6.44 -12.37
C ALA A 47 -1.20 -6.47 -11.67
N PHE A 48 -1.19 -6.37 -10.34
CA PHE A 48 0.06 -6.29 -9.58
C PHE A 48 0.96 -7.53 -9.71
N ASP A 49 0.43 -8.67 -10.14
CA ASP A 49 1.14 -9.93 -10.36
C ASP A 49 0.91 -10.50 -11.77
N ARG A 50 0.37 -9.72 -12.71
CA ARG A 50 0.04 -10.17 -14.07
C ARG A 50 0.46 -9.20 -15.15
N LEU A 51 1.00 -9.76 -16.22
CA LEU A 51 1.30 -9.07 -17.46
C LEU A 51 0.44 -9.64 -18.61
N ARG A 52 0.06 -8.76 -19.53
CA ARG A 52 -0.56 -9.12 -20.81
C ARG A 52 0.40 -8.83 -21.95
N PHE A 53 0.75 -9.86 -22.72
CA PHE A 53 1.61 -9.72 -23.90
C PHE A 53 0.76 -9.35 -25.13
N GLU A 54 1.36 -8.63 -26.09
CA GLU A 54 0.65 -8.22 -27.31
C GLU A 54 0.22 -9.40 -28.20
N ASP A 55 0.88 -10.55 -28.07
CA ASP A 55 0.51 -11.79 -28.74
C ASP A 55 -0.66 -12.54 -28.06
N GLY A 56 -1.26 -11.95 -27.03
CA GLY A 56 -2.40 -12.47 -26.29
C GLY A 56 -2.04 -13.29 -25.06
N ARG A 57 -0.78 -13.70 -24.92
CA ARG A 57 -0.34 -14.53 -23.77
C ARG A 57 -0.48 -13.79 -22.45
N SER A 58 -0.76 -14.54 -21.38
CA SER A 58 -0.72 -14.06 -20.00
C SER A 58 0.60 -14.43 -19.34
N GLY A 59 1.16 -13.51 -18.55
CA GLY A 59 2.37 -13.74 -17.76
C GLY A 59 2.11 -13.59 -16.28
N PHE A 60 2.51 -14.58 -15.50
CA PHE A 60 2.62 -14.46 -14.05
C PHE A 60 3.89 -13.71 -13.70
N LEU A 61 3.74 -12.58 -13.00
CA LEU A 61 4.86 -11.80 -12.50
C LEU A 61 5.18 -12.23 -11.07
N SER A 62 6.37 -12.79 -10.88
CA SER A 62 6.80 -13.26 -9.59
C SER A 62 7.19 -12.10 -8.67
N THR A 63 6.36 -11.88 -7.63
CA THR A 63 6.54 -10.80 -6.64
C THR A 63 6.94 -11.34 -5.26
N PRO A 64 7.53 -10.56 -4.33
CA PRO A 64 7.87 -11.04 -2.98
C PRO A 64 6.71 -11.63 -2.18
N ASN A 65 5.47 -11.32 -2.55
CA ASN A 65 4.29 -11.90 -1.93
C ASN A 65 3.14 -12.03 -2.96
N PRO A 66 3.15 -13.03 -3.85
CA PRO A 66 2.16 -13.18 -4.89
C PRO A 66 0.88 -13.81 -4.33
N THR A 67 0.19 -13.15 -3.39
CA THR A 67 -0.98 -13.75 -2.74
C THR A 67 -2.28 -13.65 -3.54
N ALA A 68 -2.32 -12.96 -4.70
CA ALA A 68 -3.60 -12.87 -5.44
C ALA A 68 -4.01 -14.15 -6.15
N THR A 69 -3.14 -15.15 -6.21
CA THR A 69 -3.48 -16.47 -6.75
C THR A 69 -2.99 -17.54 -5.81
N ILE A 70 -3.06 -17.34 -4.50
CA ILE A 70 -2.87 -18.42 -3.52
C ILE A 70 -4.09 -18.38 -2.60
N ASN A 71 -4.90 -19.43 -2.64
CA ASN A 71 -6.00 -19.68 -1.71
C ASN A 71 -5.48 -19.58 -0.26
N ASP A 72 -6.37 -19.32 0.70
CA ASP A 72 -6.00 -19.22 2.13
C ASP A 72 -5.31 -20.49 2.68
N ASP A 73 -5.39 -21.61 1.96
CA ASP A 73 -4.73 -22.88 2.27
C ASP A 73 -3.32 -23.05 1.65
N GLY A 74 -2.79 -22.03 0.97
CA GLY A 74 -1.46 -22.06 0.35
C GLY A 74 -1.42 -22.63 -1.07
N THR A 75 -2.57 -22.97 -1.69
CA THR A 75 -2.62 -23.52 -3.06
C THR A 75 -2.91 -22.46 -4.11
N PRO A 76 -2.38 -22.55 -5.35
CA PRO A 76 -2.69 -21.56 -6.36
C PRO A 76 -4.18 -21.51 -6.74
N ALA A 77 -4.78 -20.33 -6.81
CA ALA A 77 -6.20 -20.17 -7.17
C ALA A 77 -6.50 -20.69 -8.59
N GLU A 78 -5.61 -20.42 -9.56
CA GLU A 78 -5.59 -21.03 -10.89
C GLU A 78 -4.15 -21.06 -11.45
N ARG A 79 -3.83 -22.03 -12.33
CA ARG A 79 -2.57 -22.13 -13.09
C ARG A 79 -2.84 -21.90 -14.58
N THR A 80 -3.20 -20.69 -14.96
CA THR A 80 -3.70 -20.34 -16.31
C THR A 80 -2.74 -19.47 -17.11
N GLU A 81 -1.53 -19.20 -16.61
CA GLU A 81 -0.57 -18.32 -17.26
C GLU A 81 0.37 -19.06 -18.23
N ASP A 82 0.54 -18.47 -19.41
CA ASP A 82 1.40 -19.01 -20.47
C ASP A 82 2.90 -18.82 -20.15
N LEU A 83 3.22 -17.79 -19.37
CA LEU A 83 4.59 -17.35 -19.09
C LEU A 83 4.82 -17.06 -17.61
N ILE A 84 6.05 -17.27 -17.16
CA ILE A 84 6.53 -16.86 -15.84
C ILE A 84 7.58 -15.77 -16.04
N VAL A 85 7.38 -14.61 -15.41
CA VAL A 85 8.29 -13.47 -15.48
C VAL A 85 8.92 -13.24 -14.12
N LEU A 86 10.26 -13.19 -14.10
CA LEU A 86 11.06 -12.98 -12.89
C LEU A 86 11.70 -11.59 -12.95
N PRO A 87 11.06 -10.57 -12.35
CA PRO A 87 11.55 -9.20 -12.39
C PRO A 87 12.74 -9.04 -11.43
N GLY A 88 13.95 -9.27 -11.95
CA GLY A 88 15.19 -9.22 -11.18
C GLY A 88 15.30 -10.32 -10.13
N GLY A 89 16.53 -10.80 -9.87
CA GLY A 89 16.82 -11.96 -9.02
C GLY A 89 16.59 -11.76 -7.51
N SER A 90 15.48 -11.17 -7.12
CA SER A 90 15.10 -11.05 -5.71
C SER A 90 14.71 -12.43 -5.15
N GLU A 91 15.13 -12.71 -3.92
CA GLU A 91 14.70 -13.92 -3.19
C GLU A 91 13.18 -13.99 -3.03
N GLY A 92 12.50 -12.84 -3.01
CA GLY A 92 11.04 -12.77 -2.95
C GLY A 92 10.39 -13.39 -4.20
N GLY A 93 10.92 -13.13 -5.39
CA GLY A 93 10.43 -13.79 -6.61
C GLY A 93 10.71 -15.30 -6.60
N ALA A 94 11.91 -15.71 -6.19
CA ALA A 94 12.22 -17.14 -6.10
C ALA A 94 11.30 -17.88 -5.10
N LEU A 95 10.97 -17.24 -3.97
CA LEU A 95 10.00 -17.75 -3.00
C LEU A 95 8.58 -17.85 -3.60
N SER A 96 8.15 -16.82 -4.31
CA SER A 96 6.88 -16.79 -5.04
C SER A 96 6.71 -18.01 -5.94
N LEU A 97 7.77 -18.40 -6.66
CA LEU A 97 7.75 -19.58 -7.52
C LEU A 97 7.63 -20.87 -6.71
N ALA A 98 8.42 -21.03 -5.64
CA ALA A 98 8.37 -22.23 -4.81
C ALA A 98 6.97 -22.46 -4.22
N ARG A 99 6.31 -21.39 -3.76
CA ARG A 99 4.92 -21.46 -3.26
C ARG A 99 3.92 -21.84 -4.36
N ARG A 100 4.06 -21.26 -5.56
CA ARG A 100 3.16 -21.54 -6.70
C ARG A 100 3.36 -22.94 -7.28
N TYR A 101 4.59 -23.43 -7.28
CA TYR A 101 5.00 -24.71 -7.83
C TYR A 101 5.65 -25.56 -6.73
N PRO A 102 4.86 -26.34 -5.95
CA PRO A 102 5.38 -27.13 -4.83
C PRO A 102 6.49 -28.11 -5.21
N ASP A 103 6.49 -28.59 -6.46
CA ASP A 103 7.53 -29.48 -7.02
C ASP A 103 8.86 -28.76 -7.31
N LEU A 104 8.89 -27.42 -7.24
CA LEU A 104 10.08 -26.62 -7.48
C LEU A 104 10.93 -26.57 -6.21
N VAL A 105 12.20 -26.96 -6.34
CA VAL A 105 13.21 -26.74 -5.30
C VAL A 105 14.01 -25.49 -5.65
N VAL A 106 13.98 -24.50 -4.77
CA VAL A 106 14.77 -23.27 -4.90
C VAL A 106 15.88 -23.28 -3.86
N VAL A 107 17.12 -23.13 -4.32
CA VAL A 107 18.29 -23.06 -3.44
C VAL A 107 18.95 -21.70 -3.57
N ASN A 108 18.98 -20.93 -2.48
CA ASN A 108 19.82 -19.74 -2.39
C ASN A 108 21.11 -20.07 -1.64
N GLY A 109 22.15 -20.43 -2.40
CA GLY A 109 23.46 -20.76 -1.84
C GLY A 109 24.14 -19.59 -1.12
N LYS A 110 23.88 -18.33 -1.52
CA LYS A 110 24.49 -17.16 -0.88
C LYS A 110 23.99 -16.94 0.55
N ARG A 111 22.69 -17.15 0.78
CA ARG A 111 22.05 -17.03 2.10
C ARG A 111 21.85 -18.37 2.80
N GLN A 112 22.32 -19.47 2.21
CA GLN A 112 22.20 -20.84 2.74
C GLN A 112 20.73 -21.20 3.06
N ARG A 113 19.84 -20.96 2.08
CA ARG A 113 18.39 -21.21 2.22
C ARG A 113 17.88 -22.15 1.14
N VAL A 114 16.89 -22.96 1.50
CA VAL A 114 16.24 -23.91 0.60
C VAL A 114 14.73 -23.83 0.78
N TRP A 115 14.00 -23.77 -0.33
CA TRP A 115 12.55 -23.93 -0.40
C TRP A 115 12.21 -25.18 -1.20
N ALA A 116 11.27 -25.97 -0.67
CA ALA A 116 10.74 -27.19 -1.29
C ALA A 116 9.33 -27.42 -0.74
N ASP A 117 8.47 -28.10 -1.49
CA ASP A 117 7.08 -28.40 -1.10
C ASP A 117 6.29 -27.13 -0.70
N GLY A 118 6.53 -26.01 -1.39
CA GLY A 118 5.85 -24.74 -1.14
C GLY A 118 6.31 -23.95 0.08
N ARG A 119 7.35 -24.38 0.82
CA ARG A 119 7.80 -23.74 2.07
C ARG A 119 9.31 -23.70 2.22
N GLN A 120 9.83 -22.80 3.08
CA GLN A 120 11.25 -22.83 3.44
C GLN A 120 11.56 -24.07 4.30
N VAL A 121 12.49 -24.91 3.86
CA VAL A 121 12.92 -26.14 4.56
C VAL A 121 14.31 -26.02 5.20
N HIS A 122 15.09 -24.98 4.85
CA HIS A 122 16.42 -24.75 5.41
C HIS A 122 16.82 -23.26 5.47
N GLY A 123 17.70 -22.92 6.42
CA GLY A 123 18.25 -21.58 6.65
C GLY A 123 17.42 -20.71 7.61
N SER A 124 17.92 -19.52 7.95
CA SER A 124 17.14 -18.58 8.77
C SER A 124 15.86 -18.18 8.06
N SER A 125 14.71 -18.29 8.72
CA SER A 125 13.43 -17.94 8.11
C SER A 125 13.35 -16.43 7.85
N MET A 126 13.00 -16.05 6.63
CA MET A 126 12.40 -14.73 6.34
C MET A 126 10.87 -14.76 6.48
N GLU A 127 10.30 -15.95 6.46
CA GLU A 127 8.87 -16.22 6.48
C GLU A 127 8.37 -16.14 7.92
N ARG A 128 7.86 -14.97 8.26
CA ARG A 128 6.60 -14.92 8.99
C ARG A 128 5.51 -14.93 7.93
N ASP A 129 4.55 -15.85 7.99
CA ASP A 129 3.38 -15.69 7.13
C ASP A 129 2.71 -14.36 7.49
N ALA A 130 2.36 -13.60 6.45
CA ALA A 130 1.60 -12.40 6.63
C ALA A 130 0.27 -12.80 7.26
N THR A 131 -0.12 -12.15 8.36
CA THR A 131 -1.43 -12.40 8.96
C THR A 131 -2.50 -12.28 7.87
N PRO A 132 -3.34 -13.32 7.66
CA PRO A 132 -4.42 -13.24 6.69
C PRO A 132 -5.29 -12.02 6.95
N GLY A 133 -5.68 -11.31 5.89
CA GLY A 133 -6.49 -10.09 6.00
C GLY A 133 -5.76 -8.87 6.59
N TRP A 134 -4.42 -8.86 6.72
CA TRP A 134 -3.67 -7.71 7.27
C TRP A 134 -4.05 -6.37 6.61
N ARG A 135 -4.28 -6.34 5.29
CA ARG A 135 -4.71 -5.15 4.54
C ARG A 135 -6.02 -4.59 5.11
N THR A 136 -7.00 -5.46 5.29
CA THR A 136 -8.30 -5.14 5.87
C THR A 136 -8.12 -4.62 7.29
N VAL A 137 -7.28 -5.24 8.12
CA VAL A 137 -7.00 -4.77 9.48
C VAL A 137 -6.44 -3.35 9.49
N PHE A 138 -5.45 -3.04 8.64
CA PHE A 138 -4.92 -1.67 8.55
C PHE A 138 -5.93 -0.68 7.99
N ALA A 139 -6.69 -1.05 6.97
CA ALA A 139 -7.72 -0.19 6.41
C ALA A 139 -8.81 0.14 7.44
N ILE A 140 -9.23 -0.85 8.24
CA ILE A 140 -10.13 -0.65 9.37
C ILE A 140 -9.49 0.28 10.41
N ALA A 141 -8.23 0.04 10.81
CA ALA A 141 -7.56 0.86 11.82
C ALA A 141 -7.45 2.33 11.40
N ARG A 142 -7.00 2.61 10.16
CA ARG A 142 -6.91 3.96 9.60
C ARG A 142 -8.28 4.63 9.55
N THR A 143 -9.32 3.87 9.20
CA THR A 143 -10.70 4.36 9.16
C THR A 143 -11.25 4.66 10.54
N ILE A 144 -11.10 3.76 11.51
CA ILE A 144 -11.59 3.97 12.88
C ILE A 144 -10.83 5.12 13.54
N ALA A 145 -9.52 5.21 13.33
CA ALA A 145 -8.69 6.28 13.88
C ALA A 145 -9.22 7.67 13.50
N LEU A 146 -9.69 7.87 12.27
CA LEU A 146 -10.21 9.18 11.83
C LEU A 146 -11.73 9.31 11.98
N HIS A 147 -12.49 8.27 11.65
CA HIS A 147 -13.92 8.41 11.43
C HIS A 147 -14.79 7.64 12.43
N GLY A 148 -14.23 6.64 13.12
CA GLY A 148 -15.03 5.68 13.88
C GLY A 148 -16.17 5.09 13.03
N GLY A 149 -17.27 4.74 13.68
CA GLY A 149 -18.55 4.44 13.03
C GLY A 149 -18.89 2.96 12.90
N GLY A 150 -20.05 2.69 12.30
CA GLY A 150 -20.58 1.34 12.16
C GLY A 150 -19.80 0.48 11.17
N THR A 151 -19.92 -0.85 11.29
CA THR A 151 -19.25 -1.80 10.38
C THR A 151 -19.55 -1.54 8.90
N HIS A 152 -20.79 -1.17 8.54
CA HIS A 152 -21.15 -0.85 7.15
C HIS A 152 -20.53 0.46 6.67
N SER A 153 -20.50 1.51 7.47
CA SER A 153 -19.84 2.76 7.08
C SER A 153 -18.33 2.61 6.94
N ILE A 154 -17.72 1.72 7.74
CA ILE A 154 -16.31 1.34 7.60
C ILE A 154 -16.11 0.59 6.29
N ALA A 155 -16.93 -0.43 6.02
CA ALA A 155 -16.91 -1.24 4.81
C ALA A 155 -17.00 -0.39 3.53
N ASP A 156 -17.98 0.52 3.48
CA ASP A 156 -18.20 1.43 2.35
C ASP A 156 -16.96 2.32 2.09
N ARG A 157 -16.32 2.82 3.15
CA ARG A 157 -15.15 3.70 3.04
C ARG A 157 -13.90 2.99 2.54
N ILE A 158 -13.70 1.73 2.89
CA ILE A 158 -12.50 0.98 2.49
C ILE A 158 -12.74 0.06 1.28
N GLY A 159 -13.96 0.00 0.76
CA GLY A 159 -14.33 -0.80 -0.40
C GLY A 159 -14.24 -2.31 -0.16
N ILE A 160 -14.47 -2.76 1.08
CA ILE A 160 -14.40 -4.18 1.50
C ILE A 160 -15.76 -4.61 2.04
N PRO A 161 -16.25 -5.84 1.77
CA PRO A 161 -17.52 -6.34 2.32
C PRO A 161 -17.60 -6.22 3.84
N ALA A 162 -18.79 -5.88 4.35
CA ALA A 162 -19.02 -5.72 5.79
C ALA A 162 -18.76 -6.99 6.61
N ASP A 163 -18.94 -8.17 6.00
CA ASP A 163 -18.63 -9.45 6.63
C ASP A 163 -17.13 -9.65 6.84
N ASP A 164 -16.31 -9.25 5.86
CA ASP A 164 -14.85 -9.28 5.97
C ASP A 164 -14.35 -8.26 7.00
N VAL A 165 -15.00 -7.08 7.06
CA VAL A 165 -14.72 -6.10 8.13
C VAL A 165 -15.00 -6.69 9.50
N ARG A 166 -16.14 -7.38 9.67
CA ARG A 166 -16.51 -8.02 10.93
C ARG A 166 -15.55 -9.16 11.29
N ALA A 167 -15.11 -9.93 10.31
CA ALA A 167 -14.16 -11.03 10.52
C ALA A 167 -12.77 -10.52 10.93
N ALA A 168 -12.32 -9.39 10.38
CA ALA A 168 -11.01 -8.81 10.67
C ALA A 168 -10.98 -7.95 11.95
N MET A 169 -12.11 -7.37 12.37
CA MET A 169 -12.21 -6.48 13.54
C MET A 169 -11.56 -7.03 14.83
N PRO A 170 -11.74 -8.31 15.21
CA PRO A 170 -11.14 -8.86 16.44
C PRO A 170 -9.62 -8.77 16.48
N ALA A 171 -8.94 -8.70 15.32
CA ALA A 171 -7.48 -8.55 15.28
C ALA A 171 -7.03 -7.24 15.95
N LEU A 172 -7.83 -6.18 15.91
CA LEU A 172 -7.50 -4.91 16.56
C LEU A 172 -7.60 -4.96 18.10
N GLY A 173 -8.23 -6.00 18.65
CA GLY A 173 -8.24 -6.27 20.09
C GLY A 173 -8.59 -5.04 20.93
N THR A 174 -7.73 -4.70 21.90
CA THR A 174 -7.94 -3.59 22.83
C THR A 174 -7.72 -2.19 22.22
N HIS A 175 -7.29 -2.09 20.96
CA HIS A 175 -7.12 -0.80 20.30
C HIS A 175 -8.44 -0.16 19.89
N VAL A 176 -9.52 -0.94 19.85
CA VAL A 176 -10.85 -0.47 19.48
C VAL A 176 -11.89 -0.97 20.48
N PHE A 177 -12.99 -0.23 20.61
CA PHE A 177 -14.14 -0.65 21.39
C PHE A 177 -15.43 -0.27 20.68
N HIS A 178 -16.51 -0.97 21.00
CA HIS A 178 -17.81 -0.74 20.40
C HIS A 178 -18.67 0.19 21.28
N THR A 179 -19.33 1.15 20.65
CA THR A 179 -20.24 2.13 21.26
C THR A 179 -21.61 2.09 20.56
N PRO A 180 -22.65 2.79 21.07
CA PRO A 180 -23.93 2.88 20.38
C PRO A 180 -23.86 3.48 18.97
N ILE A 181 -22.87 4.32 18.67
CA ILE A 181 -22.66 4.93 17.35
C ILE A 181 -21.66 4.16 16.47
N GLY A 182 -21.17 3.01 16.95
CA GLY A 182 -20.25 2.12 16.23
C GLY A 182 -18.89 1.96 16.91
N TRP A 183 -17.89 1.57 16.13
CA TRP A 183 -16.53 1.33 16.60
C TRP A 183 -15.76 2.63 16.78
N GLU A 184 -15.00 2.72 17.86
CA GLU A 184 -14.15 3.86 18.19
C GLU A 184 -12.75 3.37 18.60
N ALA A 185 -11.75 4.22 18.41
CA ALA A 185 -10.39 3.99 18.90
C ALA A 185 -10.35 4.11 20.42
N ALA A 186 -9.79 3.12 21.12
CA ALA A 186 -9.60 3.16 22.57
C ALA A 186 -8.67 4.31 23.00
N ASP A 187 -7.62 4.53 22.21
CA ASP A 187 -6.73 5.68 22.28
C ASP A 187 -6.43 6.14 20.85
N ARG A 188 -6.88 7.35 20.52
CA ARG A 188 -6.88 7.93 19.17
C ARG A 188 -5.46 8.18 18.65
N PRO A 189 -4.59 8.96 19.34
CA PRO A 189 -3.19 9.10 18.96
C PRO A 189 -2.45 7.77 18.84
N VAL A 190 -2.68 6.83 19.77
CA VAL A 190 -2.01 5.52 19.74
C VAL A 190 -2.43 4.69 18.54
N LEU A 191 -3.71 4.66 18.18
CA LEU A 191 -4.17 3.94 16.99
C LEU A 191 -3.67 4.61 15.70
N CYS A 192 -3.60 5.95 15.66
CA CYS A 192 -3.00 6.66 14.53
C CYS A 192 -1.53 6.28 14.36
N ASP A 193 -0.73 6.35 15.43
CA ASP A 193 0.69 6.03 15.40
C ASP A 193 0.93 4.57 15.02
N TRP A 194 0.13 3.66 15.56
CA TRP A 194 0.18 2.25 15.20
C TRP A 194 -0.11 2.05 13.71
N ALA A 195 -1.21 2.61 13.20
CA ALA A 195 -1.59 2.46 11.80
C ALA A 195 -0.53 3.05 10.84
N LEU A 196 0.10 4.17 11.21
CA LEU A 196 1.15 4.80 10.41
C LEU A 196 2.44 3.98 10.41
N ALA A 197 2.91 3.55 11.59
CA ALA A 197 4.19 2.86 11.73
C ALA A 197 4.13 1.39 11.28
N ALA A 198 3.06 0.67 11.65
CA ALA A 198 2.98 -0.77 11.41
C ALA A 198 2.54 -1.12 9.99
N TYR A 199 1.98 -0.18 9.22
CA TYR A 199 1.59 -0.45 7.83
C TYR A 199 2.83 -0.85 7.00
N PRO A 200 2.84 -2.06 6.39
CA PRO A 200 4.00 -2.57 5.68
C PRO A 200 4.16 -1.95 4.28
N GLY A 201 3.11 -1.30 3.76
CA GLY A 201 3.08 -0.68 2.43
C GLY A 201 2.10 -1.34 1.48
N ALA A 202 1.85 -0.69 0.34
CA ALA A 202 0.81 -1.10 -0.60
C ALA A 202 1.13 -2.39 -1.37
N GLY A 203 2.40 -2.81 -1.40
CA GLY A 203 2.86 -3.94 -2.19
C GLY A 203 2.60 -3.77 -3.68
N GLY A 204 2.75 -4.86 -4.44
CA GLY A 204 2.47 -4.89 -5.87
C GLY A 204 3.64 -4.42 -6.73
N VAL A 205 3.33 -3.74 -7.83
CA VAL A 205 4.34 -3.32 -8.83
C VAL A 205 4.35 -1.83 -9.00
N ARG A 206 5.55 -1.30 -9.27
CA ARG A 206 5.74 0.06 -9.72
C ARG A 206 6.46 0.09 -11.06
N THR A 207 6.23 1.18 -11.78
CA THR A 207 6.99 1.56 -12.96
C THR A 207 7.38 3.03 -12.83
N CYS A 208 8.57 3.37 -13.29
CA CYS A 208 9.20 4.66 -13.10
C CYS A 208 9.30 5.37 -14.45
N TRP A 209 8.83 6.62 -14.47
CA TRP A 209 8.60 7.38 -15.69
C TRP A 209 9.11 8.81 -15.53
N ARG A 210 9.55 9.38 -16.64
CA ARG A 210 9.95 10.78 -16.71
C ARG A 210 9.20 11.47 -17.85
N ARG A 211 8.84 12.72 -17.59
CA ARG A 211 8.41 13.68 -18.60
C ARG A 211 8.86 15.07 -18.20
N ASP A 212 9.37 15.83 -19.16
CA ASP A 212 9.89 17.19 -18.93
C ASP A 212 8.73 18.22 -18.90
N THR A 213 7.92 18.16 -17.84
CA THR A 213 6.82 19.09 -17.53
C THR A 213 6.71 19.24 -16.01
N THR A 214 5.88 20.15 -15.50
CA THR A 214 5.78 20.37 -14.05
C THR A 214 5.13 19.18 -13.32
N ILE A 215 5.39 19.02 -12.02
CA ILE A 215 4.75 17.95 -11.23
C ILE A 215 3.22 18.15 -11.17
N ASP A 216 2.76 19.40 -11.10
CA ASP A 216 1.32 19.71 -11.05
C ASP A 216 0.61 19.30 -12.36
N GLU A 217 1.20 19.59 -13.52
CA GLU A 217 0.65 19.14 -14.81
C GLU A 217 0.61 17.61 -14.93
N GLN A 218 1.61 16.92 -14.39
CA GLN A 218 1.65 15.46 -14.33
C GLN A 218 0.55 14.92 -13.40
N ALA A 219 0.38 15.52 -12.22
CA ALA A 219 -0.68 15.14 -11.28
C ALA A 219 -2.07 15.34 -11.89
N ASP A 220 -2.33 16.51 -12.47
CA ASP A 220 -3.58 16.83 -13.15
C ASP A 220 -3.92 15.82 -14.26
N GLN A 221 -2.93 15.41 -15.06
CA GLN A 221 -3.13 14.40 -16.10
C GLN A 221 -3.48 13.04 -15.51
N LEU A 222 -2.76 12.59 -14.49
CA LEU A 222 -2.96 11.27 -13.90
C LEU A 222 -4.24 11.17 -13.07
N ILE A 223 -4.63 12.25 -12.37
CA ILE A 223 -5.92 12.35 -11.67
C ILE A 223 -7.08 12.18 -12.66
N ARG A 224 -7.03 12.84 -13.84
CA ARG A 224 -8.06 12.68 -14.88
C ARG A 224 -8.20 11.26 -15.43
N LEU A 225 -7.15 10.45 -15.30
CA LEU A 225 -7.15 9.04 -15.70
C LEU A 225 -7.64 8.12 -14.56
N GLY A 226 -8.05 8.67 -13.43
CA GLY A 226 -8.49 7.90 -12.25
C GLY A 226 -7.35 7.51 -11.31
N GLY A 227 -6.17 8.14 -11.44
CA GLY A 227 -5.06 7.94 -10.53
C GLY A 227 -5.29 8.59 -9.17
N VAL A 228 -4.86 7.92 -8.12
CA VAL A 228 -4.87 8.44 -6.74
C VAL A 228 -3.46 8.87 -6.38
N MET A 229 -3.25 10.17 -6.14
CA MET A 229 -1.93 10.75 -5.94
C MET A 229 -1.44 10.55 -4.50
N SER A 230 -0.13 10.41 -4.33
CA SER A 230 0.52 10.27 -3.04
C SER A 230 1.87 11.00 -3.04
N ASP A 231 2.73 10.69 -2.07
CA ASP A 231 4.04 11.33 -1.87
C ASP A 231 3.91 12.80 -1.43
N ARG A 232 5.03 13.54 -1.44
CA ARG A 232 5.12 14.94 -1.01
C ARG A 232 4.10 15.86 -1.69
N TRP A 233 3.75 15.58 -2.95
CA TRP A 233 2.72 16.34 -3.65
C TRP A 233 1.35 16.23 -2.97
N ALA A 234 0.94 15.01 -2.58
CA ALA A 234 -0.30 14.80 -1.85
C ALA A 234 -0.24 15.39 -0.43
N ALA A 235 0.93 15.32 0.23
CA ALA A 235 1.11 15.95 1.54
C ALA A 235 0.86 17.48 1.50
N GLN A 236 1.28 18.15 0.42
CA GLN A 236 0.99 19.57 0.21
C GLN A 236 -0.51 19.85 0.08
N GLN A 237 -1.28 18.97 -0.55
CA GLN A 237 -2.74 19.12 -0.66
C GLN A 237 -3.42 19.04 0.72
N SER A 238 -2.82 18.32 1.66
CA SER A 238 -3.24 18.24 3.06
C SER A 238 -2.73 19.39 3.94
N GLY A 239 -2.01 20.36 3.37
CA GLY A 239 -1.44 21.50 4.11
C GLY A 239 -0.07 21.23 4.74
N VAL A 240 0.58 20.10 4.45
CA VAL A 240 1.95 19.79 4.86
C VAL A 240 2.92 20.23 3.77
N PHE A 241 3.51 21.42 3.94
CA PHE A 241 4.34 22.07 2.93
C PHE A 241 5.73 21.47 2.81
N VAL A 242 5.88 20.51 1.89
CA VAL A 242 7.17 19.88 1.55
C VAL A 242 7.32 19.84 0.04
N PRO A 243 8.38 20.45 -0.55
CA PRO A 243 8.51 20.53 -2.01
C PRO A 243 8.51 19.14 -2.68
N PRO A 244 7.63 18.90 -3.66
CA PRO A 244 7.59 17.64 -4.39
C PRO A 244 8.83 17.55 -5.29
N ASN A 245 9.52 16.42 -5.20
CA ASN A 245 10.62 16.05 -6.10
C ASN A 245 10.21 14.99 -7.12
N ARG A 246 9.09 14.31 -6.88
CA ARG A 246 8.41 13.36 -7.76
C ARG A 246 6.95 13.22 -7.34
N LEU A 247 6.19 12.50 -8.15
CA LEU A 247 4.82 12.10 -7.89
C LEU A 247 4.70 10.58 -7.83
N THR A 248 4.00 10.05 -6.83
CA THR A 248 3.58 8.65 -6.82
C THR A 248 2.09 8.59 -7.10
N ALA A 249 1.68 7.80 -8.09
CA ALA A 249 0.30 7.65 -8.52
C ALA A 249 -0.14 6.19 -8.44
N PHE A 250 -1.19 5.90 -7.67
CA PHE A 250 -1.79 4.58 -7.59
C PHE A 250 -2.92 4.44 -8.61
N PHE A 251 -2.97 3.29 -9.29
CA PHE A 251 -4.04 2.97 -10.23
C PHE A 251 -4.54 1.54 -10.04
N ALA A 252 -5.83 1.32 -10.34
CA ALA A 252 -6.38 -0.04 -10.45
C ALA A 252 -5.85 -0.78 -11.69
N GLN A 253 -5.64 -0.03 -12.78
CA GLN A 253 -5.12 -0.54 -14.05
C GLN A 253 -4.01 0.39 -14.56
N HIS A 254 -2.95 -0.18 -15.10
CA HIS A 254 -1.80 0.59 -15.52
C HIS A 254 -2.11 1.45 -16.76
N PRO A 255 -1.96 2.79 -16.69
CA PRO A 255 -2.15 3.66 -17.85
C PRO A 255 -1.03 3.47 -18.88
N ASP A 256 -1.35 3.65 -20.16
CA ASP A 256 -0.36 3.61 -21.24
C ASP A 256 0.54 4.85 -21.22
N MET A 257 1.59 4.81 -20.40
CA MET A 257 2.46 5.95 -20.14
C MET A 257 3.21 6.44 -21.38
N HIS A 258 3.56 5.54 -22.30
CA HIS A 258 4.14 5.91 -23.59
C HIS A 258 3.19 6.76 -24.43
N THR A 259 1.92 6.36 -24.52
CA THR A 259 0.88 7.13 -25.21
C THR A 259 0.65 8.50 -24.57
N LEU A 260 0.93 8.64 -23.27
CA LEU A 260 0.87 9.90 -22.52
C LEU A 260 2.13 10.77 -22.66
N GLY A 261 3.13 10.31 -23.42
CA GLY A 261 4.38 11.05 -23.68
C GLY A 261 5.41 10.93 -22.56
N TYR A 262 5.33 9.89 -21.74
CA TYR A 262 6.35 9.58 -20.75
C TYR A 262 7.38 8.58 -21.28
N GLU A 263 8.60 8.73 -20.81
CA GLU A 263 9.70 7.82 -21.10
C GLU A 263 10.04 6.97 -19.86
N PRO A 264 10.37 5.68 -20.02
CA PRO A 264 10.85 4.85 -18.93
C PRO A 264 12.10 5.46 -18.29
N ALA A 265 12.13 5.52 -16.96
CA ALA A 265 13.22 6.14 -16.21
C ALA A 265 13.73 5.22 -15.10
N THR A 266 14.95 5.49 -14.63
CA THR A 266 15.42 4.86 -13.39
C THR A 266 14.69 5.47 -12.19
N VAL A 267 14.68 4.78 -11.05
CA VAL A 267 14.09 5.31 -9.79
C VAL A 267 14.64 6.69 -9.41
N ASN A 268 15.90 6.99 -9.75
CA ASN A 268 16.55 8.24 -9.39
C ASN A 268 16.19 9.39 -10.35
N ASP A 269 15.83 9.08 -11.60
CA ASP A 269 15.58 10.08 -12.65
C ASP A 269 14.08 10.30 -12.92
N ALA A 270 13.24 9.46 -12.35
CA ALA A 270 11.79 9.47 -12.55
C ALA A 270 11.14 10.69 -11.89
N THR A 271 10.26 11.35 -12.65
CA THR A 271 9.36 12.38 -12.12
C THR A 271 8.05 11.79 -11.62
N VAL A 272 7.68 10.60 -12.12
CA VAL A 272 6.47 9.86 -11.75
C VAL A 272 6.80 8.40 -11.47
N SER A 273 6.24 7.87 -10.38
CA SER A 273 6.10 6.44 -10.16
C SER A 273 4.64 6.04 -10.25
N VAL A 274 4.30 5.14 -11.17
CA VAL A 274 2.97 4.54 -11.27
C VAL A 274 2.95 3.21 -10.55
N VAL A 275 2.05 3.03 -9.60
CA VAL A 275 1.91 1.84 -8.76
C VAL A 275 0.58 1.16 -9.04
N ILE A 276 0.63 -0.15 -9.29
CA ILE A 276 -0.55 -1.02 -9.22
C ILE A 276 -0.47 -1.74 -7.88
N PRO A 277 -1.23 -1.27 -6.86
CA PRO A 277 -1.05 -1.76 -5.51
C PRO A 277 -1.63 -3.16 -5.37
N GLN A 278 -1.00 -3.95 -4.52
CA GLN A 278 -1.57 -5.20 -4.05
C GLN A 278 -2.64 -4.94 -2.95
N ASP A 279 -2.44 -3.91 -2.15
CA ASP A 279 -3.44 -3.37 -1.23
C ASP A 279 -4.37 -2.40 -1.95
N THR A 280 -5.50 -2.92 -2.44
CA THR A 280 -6.51 -2.14 -3.15
C THR A 280 -7.25 -1.15 -2.24
N THR A 281 -7.14 -1.28 -0.91
CA THR A 281 -7.77 -0.32 0.02
C THR A 281 -7.18 1.08 -0.13
N VAL A 282 -5.94 1.20 -0.62
CA VAL A 282 -5.28 2.47 -0.97
C VAL A 282 -6.09 3.28 -2.01
N LEU A 283 -6.74 2.58 -2.95
CA LEU A 283 -7.57 3.21 -3.98
C LEU A 283 -8.96 3.55 -3.43
N ALA A 284 -9.54 2.66 -2.63
CA ALA A 284 -10.89 2.81 -2.11
C ALA A 284 -10.99 3.89 -1.02
N SER A 285 -9.96 4.03 -0.17
CA SER A 285 -9.91 5.03 0.90
C SER A 285 -9.38 6.40 0.45
N ALA A 286 -9.32 6.66 -0.85
CA ALA A 286 -8.86 7.94 -1.39
C ALA A 286 -9.77 9.10 -0.94
N GLU A 287 -9.16 10.22 -0.55
CA GLU A 287 -9.85 11.45 -0.18
C GLU A 287 -9.66 12.49 -1.30
N GLY A 288 -10.69 12.68 -2.11
CA GLY A 288 -10.60 13.53 -3.30
C GLY A 288 -9.68 12.93 -4.35
N CYS A 289 -8.55 13.60 -4.62
CA CYS A 289 -7.56 13.16 -5.62
C CYS A 289 -6.37 12.41 -5.02
N CYS A 290 -6.29 12.32 -3.68
CA CYS A 290 -5.11 11.85 -2.98
C CYS A 290 -5.40 10.60 -2.15
N THR A 291 -4.36 9.82 -1.88
CA THR A 291 -4.39 8.82 -0.82
C THR A 291 -4.58 9.52 0.52
N ASP A 292 -5.22 8.86 1.48
CA ASP A 292 -5.28 9.39 2.85
C ASP A 292 -3.88 9.59 3.46
N ASN A 293 -3.83 10.40 4.50
CA ASN A 293 -2.56 10.88 5.08
C ASN A 293 -1.70 9.75 5.68
N PHE A 294 -2.27 8.60 6.04
CA PHE A 294 -1.47 7.45 6.51
C PHE A 294 -0.69 6.84 5.35
N ILE A 295 -1.34 6.62 4.20
CA ILE A 295 -0.67 6.08 3.01
C ILE A 295 0.34 7.09 2.46
N THR A 296 -0.02 8.37 2.40
CA THR A 296 0.89 9.45 1.99
C THR A 296 2.15 9.47 2.87
N ALA A 297 2.00 9.41 4.19
CA ALA A 297 3.13 9.35 5.11
C ALA A 297 3.99 8.09 4.87
N HIS A 298 3.37 6.94 4.64
CA HIS A 298 4.11 5.71 4.34
C HIS A 298 4.93 5.82 3.05
N VAL A 299 4.35 6.37 1.97
CA VAL A 299 5.06 6.55 0.69
C VAL A 299 6.29 7.43 0.87
N ILE A 300 6.15 8.57 1.55
CA ILE A 300 7.27 9.49 1.84
C ILE A 300 8.32 8.82 2.74
N TYR A 301 7.88 8.05 3.74
CA TYR A 301 8.76 7.34 4.65
C TYR A 301 9.61 6.28 3.92
N ALA A 302 8.97 5.47 3.08
CA ALA A 302 9.57 4.33 2.39
C ALA A 302 10.55 4.76 1.30
N ASP A 303 10.35 5.95 0.76
CA ASP A 303 11.17 6.50 -0.30
C ASP A 303 12.62 6.84 0.14
N SER A 304 12.76 7.62 1.21
CA SER A 304 14.07 8.07 1.68
C SER A 304 14.08 8.48 3.14
N TYR A 305 15.24 8.30 3.76
CA TYR A 305 15.55 8.72 5.13
C TYR A 305 16.09 10.16 5.21
N ALA A 306 15.99 10.95 4.14
CA ALA A 306 16.34 12.37 4.17
C ALA A 306 15.50 13.13 5.21
N ASP A 307 16.11 14.12 5.87
CA ASP A 307 15.47 14.91 6.93
C ASP A 307 14.14 15.53 6.47
N VAL A 308 14.09 16.06 5.23
CA VAL A 308 12.86 16.60 4.64
C VAL A 308 11.70 15.59 4.57
N ASN A 309 11.97 14.30 4.38
CA ASN A 309 10.95 13.26 4.41
C ASN A 309 10.55 12.94 5.85
N THR A 310 11.51 12.98 6.78
CA THR A 310 11.22 12.78 8.21
C THR A 310 10.30 13.88 8.74
N ASP A 311 10.59 15.13 8.40
CA ASP A 311 9.78 16.28 8.79
C ASP A 311 8.37 16.19 8.19
N ALA A 312 8.26 15.81 6.91
CA ALA A 312 6.98 15.57 6.24
C ALA A 312 6.13 14.52 6.97
N VAL A 313 6.74 13.37 7.31
CA VAL A 313 6.06 12.27 8.00
C VAL A 313 5.61 12.69 9.39
N ASN A 314 6.45 13.42 10.13
CA ASN A 314 6.09 13.92 11.46
C ASN A 314 4.99 14.98 11.40
N ALA A 315 4.99 15.85 10.39
CA ALA A 315 3.91 16.81 10.16
C ALA A 315 2.58 16.12 9.81
N LEU A 316 2.61 15.10 8.93
CA LEU A 316 1.42 14.29 8.63
C LEU A 316 0.90 13.54 9.86
N ARG A 317 1.81 13.01 10.70
CA ARG A 317 1.44 12.39 11.98
C ARG A 317 0.69 13.36 12.90
N GLN A 318 1.21 14.58 13.07
CA GLN A 318 0.55 15.61 13.89
C GLN A 318 -0.81 16.03 13.31
N LEU A 319 -0.90 16.12 11.98
CA LEU A 319 -2.16 16.40 11.29
C LEU A 319 -3.19 15.30 11.56
N LEU A 320 -2.79 14.03 11.45
CA LEU A 320 -3.65 12.87 11.73
C LEU A 320 -4.16 12.85 13.16
N HIS A 321 -3.31 13.14 14.16
CA HIS A 321 -3.74 13.29 15.56
C HIS A 321 -4.81 14.38 15.70
N SER A 322 -4.55 15.56 15.13
CA SER A 322 -5.47 16.69 15.19
C SER A 322 -6.81 16.39 14.50
N GLN A 323 -6.77 15.73 13.34
CA GLN A 323 -7.95 15.31 12.59
C GLN A 323 -8.76 14.25 13.34
N SER A 324 -8.09 13.28 13.96
CA SER A 324 -8.71 12.23 14.78
C SER A 324 -9.46 12.82 15.97
N ASP A 325 -8.84 13.76 16.68
CA ASP A 325 -9.46 14.44 17.82
C ASP A 325 -10.67 15.26 17.39
N LEU A 326 -10.53 16.11 16.37
CA LEU A 326 -11.62 16.93 15.85
C LEU A 326 -12.80 16.07 15.37
N ALA A 327 -12.51 14.99 14.63
CA ALA A 327 -13.57 14.13 14.09
C ALA A 327 -14.32 13.40 15.20
N HIS A 328 -13.64 12.97 16.26
CA HIS A 328 -14.28 12.40 17.44
C HIS A 328 -15.18 13.42 18.14
N ASP A 329 -14.67 14.64 18.38
CA ASP A 329 -15.43 15.69 19.05
C ASP A 329 -16.70 16.04 18.25
N LEU A 330 -16.63 16.11 16.93
CA LEU A 330 -17.80 16.34 16.08
C LEU A 330 -18.84 15.21 16.14
N ARG A 331 -18.42 13.96 16.37
CA ARG A 331 -19.34 12.81 16.50
C ARG A 331 -20.05 12.77 17.86
N TRP A 332 -19.32 13.05 18.94
CA TRP A 332 -19.83 12.93 20.31
C TRP A 332 -20.42 14.23 20.85
N HIS A 333 -19.99 15.36 20.31
CA HIS A 333 -20.47 16.70 20.63
C HIS A 333 -20.86 17.42 19.34
N PRO A 334 -21.86 16.91 18.60
CA PRO A 334 -22.39 17.62 17.45
C PRO A 334 -22.81 19.00 17.93
N SER A 335 -22.31 20.04 17.29
CA SER A 335 -22.69 21.40 17.65
C SER A 335 -24.21 21.52 17.49
N ASN A 336 -24.92 21.58 18.61
CA ASN A 336 -26.32 22.00 18.61
C ASN A 336 -26.31 23.42 18.06
N GLY A 337 -26.77 23.56 16.81
CA GLY A 337 -26.77 24.81 16.09
C GLY A 337 -27.28 25.96 16.97
N SER A 338 -26.55 27.06 16.92
CA SER A 338 -26.95 28.36 17.44
C SER A 338 -28.31 28.71 16.84
N GLY A 339 -29.38 28.55 17.63
CA GLY A 339 -30.74 28.57 17.11
C GLY A 339 -31.81 28.76 18.19
N GLU A 340 -31.50 29.45 19.28
CA GLU A 340 -32.52 30.07 20.13
C GLU A 340 -32.19 31.54 20.31
N GLY A 341 -32.54 32.31 19.27
CA GLY A 341 -32.96 33.70 19.45
C GLY A 341 -34.33 33.71 20.14
N GLY A 342 -34.35 33.34 21.43
CA GLY A 342 -35.49 33.56 22.31
C GLY A 342 -35.56 35.05 22.66
N VAL A 343 -36.39 35.80 21.94
CA VAL A 343 -36.87 37.08 22.43
C VAL A 343 -37.87 36.78 23.54
N GLY A 344 -37.46 37.05 24.78
CA GLY A 344 -38.29 37.14 25.97
C GLY A 344 -37.84 38.34 26.78
#